data_AF-A0A2E1S3M6-F1
#
_entry.id   AF-A0A2E1S3M6-F1
#
_cell.length_a   1.000
_cell.length_b   1.000
_cell.length_c   1.000
_cell.angle_alpha   90.00
_cell.angle_beta   90.00
_cell.angle_gamma   90.00
#
_symmetry.space_group_name_H-M   'P 1'
#
loop_
_entity.id
_entity.type
_entity.pdbx_description
1 polymer ?
#
loop_
_entity_poly.entity_id
_entity_poly.type
_entity_poly.pdbx_seq_one_letter_code
_entity_poly.pdbx_strand_id
1 'polypeptide(L)'
;MKKVIFLISFSLLLSNCGQNKENKDSIMPIQNNLEALKAKKDQLTEEINAVNLELNKVNAAIEKMTVNEKRALITALALKPTNFEHAIEIQANIKTRQNLELYPEFGGKLIRVFIKEGQLVKKGSLLAKIDDAGLQEQLDQIKLQLDLAKTTFERTERLWNQKIGSEIMYLEAKTRFEGQKKQLDQMKRQLSKTKIYAP
;
A
#
# COMPACT_ATOMS: atom_id res chain seq x y z
N MET A 1 3.20 -56.10 -0.47
CA MET A 1 3.21 -57.33 0.36
C MET A 1 4.64 -57.87 0.44
N LYS A 2 5.14 -58.02 1.69
CA LYS A 2 6.17 -58.95 2.21
C LYS A 2 7.47 -59.13 1.40
N LYS A 3 8.59 -58.54 1.85
CA LYS A 3 9.66 -59.18 2.68
C LYS A 3 10.20 -60.45 1.99
N VAL A 4 11.35 -60.40 1.32
CA VAL A 4 12.71 -60.59 1.90
C VAL A 4 12.77 -61.77 2.86
N ILE A 5 13.67 -62.72 2.55
CA ILE A 5 14.06 -63.94 3.27
C ILE A 5 13.29 -65.20 2.86
N PHE A 6 13.92 -66.00 1.99
CA PHE A 6 13.90 -67.45 2.12
C PHE A 6 15.25 -68.06 1.67
N LEU A 7 15.94 -68.61 2.68
CA LEU A 7 16.84 -69.78 2.68
C LEU A 7 18.01 -69.84 1.66
N ILE A 8 19.27 -69.80 2.08
CA ILE A 8 19.99 -70.78 2.94
C ILE A 8 19.75 -72.22 2.47
N SER A 9 20.49 -72.65 1.45
CA SER A 9 21.12 -73.97 1.43
C SER A 9 22.60 -73.74 1.76
N PHE A 10 22.97 -73.66 3.03
CA PHE A 10 23.53 -74.80 3.76
C PHE A 10 24.42 -75.70 2.88
N SER A 11 25.71 -75.37 2.90
CA SER A 11 26.82 -76.28 3.17
C SER A 11 26.83 -77.63 2.45
N LEU A 12 27.77 -77.79 1.51
CA LEU A 12 28.54 -79.04 1.43
C LEU A 12 29.92 -78.81 0.80
N LEU A 13 30.94 -79.01 1.64
CA LEU A 13 32.26 -79.60 1.36
C LEU A 13 33.36 -78.77 0.67
N LEU A 14 34.16 -78.15 1.54
CA LEU A 14 35.62 -78.22 1.51
C LEU A 14 36.09 -79.68 1.42
N SER A 15 36.97 -79.99 0.46
CA SER A 15 38.06 -80.98 0.54
C SER A 15 38.74 -81.15 -0.82
N ASN A 16 39.96 -80.63 -1.00
CA ASN A 16 41.11 -81.51 -1.31
C ASN A 16 42.43 -80.75 -1.10
N CYS A 17 42.99 -80.88 0.10
CA CYS A 17 44.39 -80.62 0.38
C CYS A 17 45.06 -81.99 0.52
N GLY A 18 45.91 -82.36 -0.44
CA GLY A 18 46.72 -83.57 -0.39
C GLY A 18 48.19 -83.21 -0.25
N GLN A 19 48.77 -83.52 0.92
CA GLN A 19 50.22 -83.46 1.21
C GLN A 19 50.85 -84.84 1.05
N ASN A 20 52.03 -84.91 0.43
CA ASN A 20 53.19 -85.72 0.86
C ASN A 20 54.38 -85.41 -0.07
N LYS A 21 55.40 -84.68 0.39
CA LYS A 21 56.62 -85.08 1.11
C LYS A 21 57.67 -85.85 0.28
N GLU A 22 58.79 -85.13 0.10
CA GLU A 22 60.19 -85.58 0.05
C GLU A 22 60.61 -86.53 -1.09
N ASN A 23 61.44 -86.05 -2.02
CA ASN A 23 62.88 -86.33 -1.96
C ASN A 23 63.71 -85.51 -2.98
N LYS A 24 64.94 -85.30 -2.53
CA LYS A 24 66.18 -84.85 -3.14
C LYS A 24 66.44 -85.08 -4.63
N ASP A 25 67.26 -84.14 -5.11
CA ASP A 25 68.36 -84.29 -6.07
C ASP A 25 68.06 -84.46 -7.56
N SER A 26 68.13 -83.32 -8.25
CA SER A 26 68.89 -83.11 -9.52
C SER A 26 68.95 -81.58 -9.75
N ILE A 27 69.93 -80.81 -9.25
CA ILE A 27 71.32 -80.62 -9.77
C ILE A 27 71.29 -80.33 -11.29
N MET A 28 71.22 -79.05 -11.73
CA MET A 28 72.33 -78.10 -12.05
C MET A 28 72.81 -78.19 -13.53
N PRO A 29 73.44 -77.15 -14.15
CA PRO A 29 74.12 -75.98 -13.58
C PRO A 29 73.75 -74.58 -14.22
N ILE A 30 73.94 -73.45 -13.50
CA ILE A 30 74.98 -72.38 -13.72
C ILE A 30 74.76 -71.61 -15.05
N GLN A 31 74.54 -70.29 -15.05
CA GLN A 31 75.64 -69.31 -14.96
C GLN A 31 75.21 -68.00 -14.31
N ASN A 32 76.07 -67.55 -13.40
CA ASN A 32 76.18 -66.17 -12.92
C ASN A 32 76.63 -65.27 -14.08
N ASN A 33 75.79 -65.08 -15.11
CA ASN A 33 76.05 -64.18 -16.23
C ASN A 33 74.91 -63.16 -16.38
N LEU A 34 75.18 -61.96 -15.89
CA LEU A 34 74.30 -60.79 -15.80
C LEU A 34 73.73 -60.34 -17.16
N GLU A 35 74.39 -60.73 -18.25
CA GLU A 35 74.02 -60.34 -19.62
C GLU A 35 72.78 -61.07 -20.14
N ALA A 36 72.62 -62.36 -19.87
CA ALA A 36 71.47 -63.14 -20.38
C ALA A 36 70.14 -62.73 -19.71
N LEU A 37 70.18 -62.37 -18.42
CA LEU A 37 69.02 -61.85 -17.69
C LEU A 37 68.65 -60.43 -18.12
N LYS A 38 69.64 -59.59 -18.43
CA LYS A 38 69.42 -58.27 -19.03
C LYS A 38 68.77 -58.39 -20.40
N ALA A 39 69.27 -59.28 -21.26
CA ALA A 39 68.67 -59.51 -22.58
C ALA A 39 67.20 -59.95 -22.49
N LYS A 40 66.85 -60.84 -21.55
CA LYS A 40 65.44 -61.26 -21.34
C LYS A 40 64.58 -60.14 -20.73
N LYS A 41 65.14 -59.32 -19.84
CA LYS A 41 64.46 -58.12 -19.31
C LYS A 41 64.20 -57.12 -20.43
N ASP A 42 65.17 -56.88 -21.30
CA ASP A 42 65.07 -55.92 -22.39
C ASP A 42 64.03 -56.40 -23.42
N GLN A 43 64.02 -57.70 -23.75
CA GLN A 43 62.96 -58.32 -24.57
C GLN A 43 61.56 -58.15 -23.96
N LEU A 44 61.39 -58.45 -22.67
CA LEU A 44 60.11 -58.25 -21.99
C LEU A 44 59.73 -56.76 -21.92
N THR A 45 60.71 -55.85 -21.84
CA THR A 45 60.46 -54.40 -21.85
C THR A 45 60.01 -53.92 -23.23
N GLU A 46 60.58 -54.46 -24.30
CA GLU A 46 60.12 -54.20 -25.67
C GLU A 46 58.70 -54.70 -25.90
N GLU A 47 58.37 -55.91 -25.43
CA GLU A 47 57.00 -56.44 -25.47
C GLU A 47 56.02 -55.56 -24.68
N ILE A 48 56.39 -55.11 -23.47
CA ILE A 48 55.58 -54.19 -22.66
C ILE A 48 55.35 -52.88 -23.41
N ASN A 49 56.39 -52.32 -24.04
CA ASN A 49 56.28 -51.07 -24.78
C ASN A 49 55.40 -51.21 -26.03
N ALA A 50 55.50 -52.34 -26.74
CA ALA A 50 54.66 -52.65 -27.89
C ALA A 50 53.19 -52.81 -27.48
N VAL A 51 52.92 -53.57 -26.41
CA VAL A 51 51.57 -53.76 -25.86
C VAL A 51 51.00 -52.42 -25.38
N ASN A 52 51.79 -51.57 -24.72
CA ASN A 52 51.35 -50.24 -24.31
C ASN A 52 51.01 -49.33 -25.51
N LEU A 53 51.75 -49.43 -26.61
CA LEU A 53 51.44 -48.71 -27.84
C LEU A 53 50.11 -49.17 -28.45
N GLU A 54 49.85 -50.47 -28.46
CA GLU A 54 48.56 -51.01 -28.90
C GLU A 54 47.41 -50.61 -27.96
N LEU A 55 47.63 -50.68 -26.65
CA LEU A 55 46.67 -50.28 -25.62
C LEU A 55 46.30 -48.79 -25.77
N ASN A 56 47.27 -47.93 -26.06
CA ASN A 56 47.03 -46.51 -26.32
C ASN A 56 46.21 -46.28 -27.61
N LYS A 57 46.45 -47.07 -28.68
CA LYS A 57 45.64 -46.99 -29.91
C LYS A 57 44.20 -47.43 -29.66
N VAL A 58 44.01 -48.49 -28.87
CA VAL A 58 42.69 -48.97 -28.47
C VAL A 58 41.97 -47.94 -27.60
N ASN A 59 42.65 -47.34 -26.62
CA ASN A 59 42.08 -46.28 -25.78
C ASN A 59 41.67 -45.04 -26.59
N ALA A 60 42.50 -44.62 -27.56
CA ALA A 60 42.16 -43.50 -28.45
C ALA A 60 40.96 -43.82 -29.36
N ALA A 61 40.76 -45.08 -29.75
CA ALA A 61 39.57 -45.51 -30.49
C ALA A 61 38.32 -45.55 -29.59
N ILE A 62 38.47 -46.00 -28.33
CA ILE A 62 37.40 -45.98 -27.33
C ILE A 62 36.96 -44.54 -27.05
N GLU A 63 37.89 -43.61 -26.83
CA GLU A 63 37.58 -42.19 -26.59
C GLU A 63 36.82 -41.53 -27.75
N LYS A 64 37.11 -41.92 -29.00
CA LYS A 64 36.37 -41.43 -30.19
C LYS A 64 34.97 -42.01 -30.31
N MET A 65 34.72 -43.21 -29.77
CA MET A 65 33.40 -43.86 -29.80
C MET A 65 32.55 -43.50 -28.58
N THR A 66 33.17 -43.20 -27.43
CA THR A 66 32.46 -42.70 -26.25
C THR A 66 32.28 -41.19 -26.38
N VAL A 67 31.16 -40.76 -26.96
CA VAL A 67 30.70 -39.36 -26.90
C VAL A 67 30.31 -39.05 -25.46
N ASN A 68 31.29 -38.89 -24.58
CA ASN A 68 31.09 -38.32 -23.24
C ASN A 68 31.11 -36.80 -23.36
N GLU A 69 30.14 -36.26 -24.09
CA GLU A 69 29.81 -34.85 -24.01
C GLU A 69 29.33 -34.59 -22.58
N LYS A 70 30.18 -33.97 -21.75
CA LYS A 70 29.81 -33.45 -20.42
C LYS A 70 28.69 -32.42 -20.60
N ARG A 71 27.45 -32.87 -20.70
CA ARG A 71 26.27 -32.00 -20.79
C ARG A 71 26.01 -31.47 -19.39
N ALA A 72 26.19 -30.16 -19.22
CA ALA A 72 25.81 -29.49 -18.00
C ALA A 72 24.29 -29.62 -17.85
N LEU A 73 23.84 -30.23 -16.75
CA LEU A 73 22.43 -30.31 -16.43
C LEU A 73 21.96 -28.90 -16.05
N ILE A 74 21.13 -28.30 -16.91
CA ILE A 74 20.51 -27.02 -16.65
C ILE A 74 19.00 -27.18 -16.50
N THR A 75 18.43 -26.40 -15.60
CA THR A 75 16.98 -26.35 -15.41
C THR A 75 16.49 -25.04 -16.00
N ALA A 76 15.51 -25.12 -16.92
CA ALA A 76 14.88 -23.97 -17.53
C ALA A 76 13.40 -23.92 -17.14
N LEU A 77 12.89 -22.72 -16.89
CA LEU A 77 11.48 -22.46 -16.64
C LEU A 77 10.90 -21.69 -17.82
N ALA A 78 9.88 -22.25 -18.48
CA ALA A 78 9.18 -21.58 -19.57
C ALA A 78 8.15 -20.59 -18.99
N LEU A 79 8.40 -19.30 -19.15
CA LEU A 79 7.50 -18.24 -18.68
C LEU A 79 6.40 -17.94 -19.71
N LYS A 80 5.20 -17.63 -19.22
CA LYS A 80 4.09 -17.14 -20.03
C LYS A 80 3.81 -15.68 -19.67
N PRO A 81 3.47 -14.81 -20.64
CA PRO A 81 3.10 -13.44 -20.35
C PRO A 81 1.80 -13.43 -19.55
N THR A 82 1.83 -12.79 -18.39
CA THR A 82 0.67 -12.52 -17.55
C THR A 82 0.64 -11.03 -17.23
N ASN A 83 -0.55 -10.45 -17.12
CA ASN A 83 -0.69 -9.07 -16.68
C ASN A 83 -0.21 -8.96 -15.24
N PHE A 84 0.69 -8.01 -15.00
CA PHE A 84 1.19 -7.69 -13.67
C PHE A 84 0.52 -6.40 -13.20
N GLU A 85 -0.38 -6.52 -12.23
CA GLU A 85 -0.97 -5.37 -11.57
C GLU A 85 -0.14 -5.03 -10.33
N HIS A 86 0.53 -3.88 -10.40
CA HIS A 86 1.32 -3.37 -9.29
C HIS A 86 0.46 -2.47 -8.41
N ALA A 87 0.19 -2.91 -7.18
CA ALA A 87 -0.48 -2.10 -6.18
C ALA A 87 0.51 -1.69 -5.08
N ILE A 88 0.33 -0.48 -4.55
CA ILE A 88 1.12 0.04 -3.43
C ILE A 88 0.14 0.37 -2.31
N GLU A 89 0.38 -0.17 -1.12
CA GLU A 89 -0.39 0.14 0.08
C GLU A 89 0.21 1.36 0.77
N ILE A 90 -0.59 2.40 0.94
CA ILE A 90 -0.17 3.64 1.60
C ILE A 90 -1.04 3.86 2.82
N GLN A 91 -0.42 4.07 3.97
CA GLN A 91 -1.12 4.46 5.17
C GLN A 91 -1.40 5.96 5.14
N ALA A 92 -2.66 6.34 5.33
CA ALA A 92 -3.08 7.74 5.34
C ALA A 92 -3.89 8.06 6.60
N ASN A 93 -3.75 9.29 7.07
CA ASN A 93 -4.55 9.82 8.17
C ASN A 93 -5.70 10.64 7.60
N ILE A 94 -6.92 10.36 8.06
CA ILE A 94 -8.10 11.13 7.69
C ILE A 94 -8.17 12.34 8.61
N LYS A 95 -8.26 13.53 8.02
CA LYS A 95 -8.48 14.79 8.73
C LYS A 95 -9.73 15.48 8.21
N THR A 96 -10.36 16.28 9.07
CA THR A 96 -11.48 17.12 8.67
C THR A 96 -10.98 18.17 7.66
N ARG A 97 -11.78 18.42 6.61
CA ARG A 97 -11.45 19.45 5.62
C ARG A 97 -11.49 20.85 6.23
N GLN A 98 -12.42 21.07 7.15
CA GLN A 98 -12.62 22.31 7.88
C GLN A 98 -12.96 21.96 9.32
N ASN A 99 -12.23 22.55 10.26
CA ASN A 99 -12.55 22.54 11.67
C ASN A 99 -12.70 23.99 12.11
N LEU A 100 -13.83 24.34 12.71
CA LEU A 100 -14.13 25.71 13.12
C LEU A 100 -14.77 25.71 14.51
N GLU A 101 -14.41 26.72 15.29
CA GLU A 101 -15.02 27.02 16.58
C GLU A 101 -15.93 28.22 16.41
N LEU A 102 -17.17 28.10 16.88
CA LEU A 102 -18.15 29.19 16.79
C LEU A 102 -18.17 29.97 18.10
N TYR A 103 -17.93 31.27 17.98
CA TYR A 103 -18.05 32.22 19.07
C TYR A 103 -19.27 33.12 18.85
N PRO A 104 -20.05 33.43 19.89
CA PRO A 104 -21.15 34.36 19.77
C PRO A 104 -20.65 35.78 19.50
N GLU A 105 -21.27 36.47 18.55
CA GLU A 105 -20.97 37.89 18.28
C GLU A 105 -21.65 38.84 19.28
N PHE A 106 -22.64 38.37 20.03
CA PHE A 106 -23.40 39.15 21.00
C PHE A 106 -23.23 38.56 22.40
N GLY A 107 -22.89 39.40 23.38
CA GLY A 107 -22.77 39.01 24.77
C GLY A 107 -24.14 38.94 25.43
N GLY A 108 -24.45 37.82 26.08
CA GLY A 108 -25.70 37.63 26.80
C GLY A 108 -25.82 36.23 27.41
N LYS A 109 -26.94 35.97 28.08
CA LYS A 109 -27.22 34.65 28.66
C LYS A 109 -27.70 33.70 27.56
N LEU A 110 -27.15 32.49 27.51
CA LEU A 110 -27.63 31.45 26.61
C LEU A 110 -29.04 31.00 27.04
N ILE A 111 -30.04 31.17 26.16
CA ILE A 111 -31.43 30.74 26.46
C ILE A 111 -31.56 29.25 26.19
N ARG A 112 -31.17 28.82 24.98
CA ARG A 112 -31.40 27.45 24.52
C ARG A 112 -30.44 27.07 23.41
N VAL A 113 -30.05 25.81 23.42
CA VAL A 113 -29.36 25.12 22.32
C VAL A 113 -30.38 24.23 21.60
N PHE A 114 -30.46 24.33 20.27
CA PHE A 114 -31.45 23.63 19.45
C PHE A 114 -30.92 22.33 18.83
N ILE A 115 -29.63 22.08 18.98
CA ILE A 115 -28.95 20.91 18.42
C ILE A 115 -28.44 19.99 19.53
N LYS A 116 -28.18 18.74 19.15
CA LYS A 116 -27.50 17.74 19.98
C LYS A 116 -26.08 17.51 19.49
N GLU A 117 -25.22 17.03 20.37
CA GLU A 117 -23.87 16.63 20.01
C GLU A 117 -23.89 15.51 18.95
N GLY A 118 -23.00 15.60 17.96
CA GLY A 118 -22.94 14.67 16.82
C GLY A 118 -24.03 14.83 15.77
N GLN A 119 -24.96 15.78 15.93
CA GLN A 119 -26.03 16.02 14.96
C GLN A 119 -25.49 16.65 13.67
N LEU A 120 -25.88 16.09 12.52
CA LEU A 120 -25.66 16.71 11.21
C LEU A 120 -26.53 17.96 11.06
N VAL A 121 -25.89 19.10 10.77
CA VAL A 121 -26.55 20.39 10.53
C VAL A 121 -26.23 20.90 9.13
N LYS A 122 -27.18 21.62 8.52
CA LYS A 122 -26.98 22.28 7.22
C LYS A 122 -26.57 23.74 7.44
N LYS A 123 -25.87 24.32 6.47
CA LYS A 123 -25.59 25.76 6.43
C LYS A 123 -26.88 26.58 6.65
N GLY A 124 -26.82 27.57 7.53
CA GLY A 124 -27.95 28.42 7.91
C GLY A 124 -28.89 27.83 8.97
N SER A 125 -28.60 26.64 9.53
CA SER A 125 -29.40 26.07 10.63
C SER A 125 -29.16 26.84 11.93
N LEU A 126 -30.22 27.11 12.68
CA LEU A 126 -30.14 27.74 14.01
C LEU A 126 -29.57 26.74 15.03
N LEU A 127 -28.43 27.07 15.63
CA LEU A 127 -27.75 26.21 16.59
C LEU A 127 -28.13 26.57 18.03
N ALA A 128 -28.15 27.87 18.34
CA ALA A 128 -28.45 28.38 19.67
C ALA A 128 -29.05 29.78 19.62
N LYS A 129 -29.82 30.14 20.66
CA LYS A 129 -30.33 31.49 20.88
C LYS A 129 -29.79 32.05 22.19
N ILE A 130 -29.27 33.27 22.12
CA ILE A 130 -28.87 34.10 23.24
C ILE A 130 -30.03 35.04 23.59
N ASP A 131 -30.13 35.40 24.86
CA ASP A 131 -31.05 36.41 25.36
C ASP A 131 -30.80 37.74 24.66
N ASP A 132 -31.87 38.29 24.08
CA ASP A 132 -31.85 39.53 23.31
C ASP A 132 -31.93 40.77 24.20
N ALA A 133 -32.05 40.62 25.53
CA ALA A 133 -31.88 41.69 26.52
C ALA A 133 -32.72 42.97 26.23
N GLY A 134 -33.90 42.82 25.63
CA GLY A 134 -34.77 43.94 25.28
C GLY A 134 -34.61 44.47 23.84
N LEU A 135 -33.71 43.89 23.03
CA LEU A 135 -33.49 44.33 21.64
C LEU A 135 -34.71 44.09 20.75
N GLN A 136 -35.51 43.05 21.04
CA GLN A 136 -36.72 42.76 20.29
C GLN A 136 -37.76 43.87 20.50
N GLU A 137 -37.93 44.33 21.72
CA GLU A 137 -38.84 45.40 22.11
C GLU A 137 -38.40 46.74 21.51
N GLN A 138 -37.09 47.02 21.48
CA GLN A 138 -36.54 48.19 20.79
C GLN A 138 -36.81 48.14 19.28
N LEU A 139 -36.70 46.96 18.67
CA LEU A 139 -37.00 46.77 17.25
C LEU A 139 -38.48 47.03 16.95
N ASP A 140 -39.37 46.59 17.82
CA ASP A 140 -40.81 46.84 17.69
C ASP A 140 -41.13 48.34 17.83
N GLN A 141 -40.46 49.06 18.75
CA GLN A 141 -40.58 50.52 18.86
C GLN A 141 -40.14 51.25 17.57
N ILE A 142 -38.99 50.87 17.00
CA ILE A 142 -38.50 51.45 15.74
C ILE A 142 -39.45 51.14 14.59
N LYS A 143 -40.05 49.94 14.57
CA LYS A 143 -41.03 49.56 13.55
C LYS A 143 -42.27 50.46 13.58
N LEU A 144 -42.79 50.78 14.76
CA LEU A 144 -43.90 51.73 14.91
C LEU A 144 -43.55 53.13 14.39
N GLN A 145 -42.32 53.60 14.67
CA GLN A 145 -41.84 54.89 14.17
C GLN A 145 -41.68 54.89 12.64
N LEU A 146 -41.21 53.78 12.06
CA LEU A 146 -41.13 53.60 10.61
C LEU A 146 -42.52 53.62 9.96
N ASP A 147 -43.50 52.93 10.54
CA ASP A 147 -44.86 52.88 10.00
C ASP A 147 -45.52 54.27 10.02
N LEU A 148 -45.29 55.05 11.08
CA LEU A 148 -45.72 56.45 11.15
C LEU A 148 -45.01 57.32 10.09
N ALA A 149 -43.69 57.18 9.96
CA ALA A 149 -42.91 57.93 8.98
C ALA A 149 -43.32 57.58 7.54
N LYS A 150 -43.58 56.30 7.26
CA LYS A 150 -44.07 55.79 5.98
C LYS A 150 -45.43 56.39 5.63
N THR A 151 -46.38 56.33 6.56
CA THR A 151 -47.72 56.90 6.36
C THR A 151 -47.65 58.41 6.10
N THR A 152 -46.75 59.10 6.81
CA THR A 152 -46.53 60.55 6.63
C THR A 152 -45.93 60.84 5.26
N PHE A 153 -44.90 60.11 4.85
CA PHE A 153 -44.27 60.23 3.54
C PHE A 153 -45.27 59.96 2.40
N GLU A 154 -46.03 58.87 2.46
CA GLU A 154 -47.03 58.52 1.44
C GLU A 154 -48.13 59.59 1.32
N ARG A 155 -48.55 60.20 2.44
CA ARG A 155 -49.52 61.30 2.42
C ARG A 155 -48.93 62.56 1.78
N THR A 156 -47.72 62.95 2.16
CA THR A 156 -47.04 64.12 1.61
C THR A 156 -46.69 63.93 0.14
N GLU A 157 -46.30 62.72 -0.27
CA GLU A 157 -46.04 62.35 -1.67
C GLU A 157 -47.29 62.51 -2.54
N ARG A 158 -48.46 62.05 -2.07
CA ARG A 158 -49.72 62.27 -2.80
C ARG A 158 -50.06 63.74 -2.99
N LEU A 159 -49.88 64.55 -1.94
CA LEU A 159 -50.12 66.00 -2.03
C LEU A 159 -49.13 66.66 -2.98
N TRP A 160 -47.86 66.29 -2.90
CA TRP A 160 -46.80 66.77 -3.80
C TRP A 160 -47.08 66.42 -5.27
N ASN A 161 -47.54 65.20 -5.55
CA ASN A 161 -47.93 64.75 -6.89
C ASN A 161 -49.14 65.54 -7.44
N GLN A 162 -49.99 66.07 -6.56
CA GLN A 162 -51.07 67.00 -6.91
C GLN A 162 -50.61 68.47 -6.98
N LYS A 163 -49.29 68.73 -6.85
CA LYS A 163 -48.66 70.05 -6.79
C LYS A 163 -49.11 70.89 -5.57
N ILE A 164 -49.43 70.23 -4.46
CA ILE A 164 -49.84 70.84 -3.19
C ILE A 164 -48.71 70.64 -2.16
N GLY A 165 -48.21 71.73 -1.58
CA GLY A 165 -47.18 71.71 -0.53
C GLY A 165 -45.79 72.15 -1.01
N SER A 166 -44.84 72.22 -0.07
CA SER A 166 -43.44 72.61 -0.31
C SER A 166 -42.57 71.41 -0.64
N GLU A 167 -41.63 71.58 -1.59
CA GLU A 167 -40.62 70.56 -1.92
C GLU A 167 -39.81 70.15 -0.69
N ILE A 168 -39.45 71.12 0.16
CA ILE A 168 -38.71 70.88 1.40
C ILE A 168 -39.48 69.91 2.31
N MET A 169 -40.81 70.07 2.44
CA MET A 169 -41.61 69.17 3.27
C MET A 169 -41.63 67.74 2.72
N TYR A 170 -41.69 67.59 1.39
CA TYR A 170 -41.59 66.28 0.76
C TYR A 170 -40.22 65.64 0.99
N LEU A 171 -39.14 66.39 0.79
CA LEU A 171 -37.76 65.92 1.01
C LEU A 171 -37.50 65.56 2.48
N GLU A 172 -38.00 66.34 3.43
CA GLU A 172 -37.92 66.04 4.87
C GLU A 172 -38.67 64.75 5.22
N ALA A 173 -39.90 64.59 4.74
CA ALA A 173 -40.70 63.39 4.97
C ALA A 173 -40.02 62.14 4.38
N LYS A 174 -39.48 62.25 3.16
CA LYS A 174 -38.72 61.19 2.49
C LYS A 174 -37.47 60.81 3.30
N THR A 175 -36.68 61.80 3.67
CA THR A 175 -35.44 61.61 4.45
C THR A 175 -35.74 60.95 5.80
N ARG A 176 -36.82 61.34 6.47
CA ARG A 176 -37.25 60.74 7.73
C ARG A 176 -37.66 59.28 7.56
N PHE A 177 -38.43 58.96 6.53
CA PHE A 177 -38.81 57.57 6.23
C PHE A 177 -37.58 56.71 5.93
N GLU A 178 -36.68 57.18 5.07
CA GLU A 178 -35.45 56.47 4.73
C GLU A 178 -34.52 56.30 5.94
N GLY A 179 -34.38 57.33 6.78
CA GLY A 179 -33.61 57.27 8.02
C GLY A 179 -34.14 56.21 8.98
N GLN A 180 -35.45 56.19 9.24
CA GLN A 180 -36.09 55.18 10.08
C GLN A 180 -35.96 53.77 9.50
N LYS A 181 -36.03 53.63 8.17
CA LYS A 181 -35.83 52.34 7.50
C LYS A 181 -34.42 51.80 7.74
N LYS A 182 -33.40 52.65 7.60
CA LYS A 182 -32.00 52.27 7.88
C LYS A 182 -31.77 51.92 9.34
N GLN A 183 -32.40 52.64 10.27
CA GLN A 183 -32.35 52.34 11.69
C GLN A 183 -32.97 50.97 12.01
N LEU A 184 -34.12 50.63 11.41
CA LEU A 184 -34.72 49.31 11.55
C LEU A 184 -33.80 48.21 11.02
N ASP A 185 -33.20 48.40 9.85
CA ASP A 185 -32.30 47.42 9.25
C ASP A 185 -31.03 47.21 10.11
N GLN A 186 -30.52 48.28 10.72
CA GLN A 186 -29.42 48.19 11.68
C GLN A 186 -29.80 47.39 12.92
N MET A 187 -30.97 47.66 13.51
CA MET A 187 -31.44 46.93 14.68
C MET A 187 -31.71 45.45 14.36
N LYS A 188 -32.26 45.14 13.18
CA LYS A 188 -32.42 43.76 12.70
C LYS A 188 -31.09 43.01 12.60
N ARG A 189 -30.05 43.67 12.08
CA ARG A 189 -28.70 43.08 12.03
C ARG A 189 -28.17 42.81 13.43
N GLN A 190 -28.34 43.75 14.36
CA GLN A 190 -27.94 43.53 15.75
C GLN A 190 -28.70 42.36 16.40
N LEU A 191 -30.01 42.28 16.19
CA LEU A 191 -30.83 41.17 16.68
C LEU A 191 -30.45 39.83 16.03
N SER A 192 -30.03 39.83 14.76
CA SER A 192 -29.58 38.60 14.09
C SER A 192 -28.34 37.98 14.74
N LYS A 193 -27.50 38.80 15.39
CA LYS A 193 -26.30 38.35 16.13
C LYS A 193 -26.61 37.63 17.43
N THR A 194 -27.83 37.75 17.96
CA THR A 194 -28.27 36.98 19.15
C THR A 194 -28.60 35.52 18.80
N LYS A 195 -28.72 35.21 17.50
CA LYS A 195 -28.98 33.88 16.97
C LYS A 195 -27.72 33.33 16.30
N ILE A 196 -27.28 32.17 16.74
CA ILE A 196 -26.06 31.53 16.22
C ILE A 196 -26.47 30.54 15.12
N TYR A 197 -25.95 30.74 13.91
CA TYR A 197 -26.23 29.89 12.74
C TYR A 197 -24.99 29.10 12.30
N ALA A 198 -25.21 27.95 11.66
CA ALA A 198 -24.15 27.20 11.00
C ALA A 198 -23.63 27.96 9.75
N PRO A 199 -22.31 28.15 9.59
CA PRO A 199 -21.71 28.87 8.46
C PRO A 199 -21.76 28.12 7.12
#